data_AF-A0A4V3YV13-F1
#
_entry.id   AF-A0A4V3YV13-F1
#
_cell.length_a   1.000
_cell.length_b   1.000
_cell.length_c   1.000
_cell.angle_alpha   90.00
_cell.angle_beta   90.00
_cell.angle_gamma   90.00
#
_symmetry.space_group_name_H-M   'P 1'
#
loop_
_entity.id
_entity.type
_entity.pdbx_description
1 polymer ?
#
loop_
_entity_poly.entity_id
_entity_poly.type
_entity_poly.pdbx_seq_one_letter_code
_entity_poly.pdbx_strand_id
1 'polypeptide(L)'
;MGILDKNKSKHGRLHRRVGMTLTAFVAAVSMAFAPAAMADMQGIDVSNWQCGIDIANTQADFVVVGTTWGTGQVYNNCLVSGVNTDANRMIAQAQASGKKFGLYHYAMGGNPEAEAQFFYRNTSDYWRHGIVALDWEMDDNPA
;
A
#
# COMPACT_ATOMS: atom_id res chain seq x y z
N MET A 1 2.62 -45.32 -65.96
CA MET A 1 3.41 -44.95 -64.78
C MET A 1 3.18 -43.46 -64.51
N GLY A 2 2.66 -43.10 -63.33
CA GLY A 2 2.71 -41.73 -62.79
C GLY A 2 1.44 -40.87 -62.85
N ILE A 3 0.43 -41.17 -62.03
CA ILE A 3 -0.62 -40.20 -61.65
C ILE A 3 -0.07 -39.39 -60.48
N LEU A 4 0.19 -38.09 -60.68
CA LEU A 4 0.51 -37.15 -59.61
C LEU A 4 -0.79 -36.51 -59.11
N ASP A 5 -1.27 -37.01 -57.97
CA ASP A 5 -2.39 -36.41 -57.24
C ASP A 5 -1.94 -35.13 -56.51
N LYS A 6 -2.39 -33.98 -57.01
CA LYS A 6 -2.15 -32.66 -56.41
C LYS A 6 -3.47 -32.08 -55.88
N ASN A 7 -4.06 -32.72 -54.87
CA ASN A 7 -5.15 -32.10 -54.11
C ASN A 7 -4.91 -32.21 -52.60
N LYS A 8 -3.94 -31.45 -52.07
CA LYS A 8 -3.87 -31.20 -50.63
C LYS A 8 -4.98 -30.22 -50.22
N SER A 9 -5.82 -30.64 -49.27
CA SER A 9 -7.02 -29.93 -48.85
C SER A 9 -6.72 -28.50 -48.38
N LYS A 10 -7.35 -27.51 -49.04
CA LYS A 10 -7.26 -26.09 -48.67
C LYS A 10 -7.99 -25.76 -47.36
N HIS A 11 -8.78 -26.70 -46.82
CA HIS A 11 -9.63 -26.51 -45.64
C HIS A 11 -8.85 -26.14 -44.37
N GLY A 12 -7.70 -26.76 -44.11
CA GLY A 12 -6.92 -26.47 -42.88
C GLY A 12 -6.36 -25.04 -42.82
N ARG A 13 -6.17 -24.38 -43.97
CA ARG A 13 -5.57 -23.03 -44.05
C ARG A 13 -6.58 -21.92 -43.76
N LEU A 14 -7.85 -22.14 -44.13
CA LEU A 14 -8.93 -21.19 -43.89
C LEU A 14 -9.36 -21.19 -42.42
N HIS A 15 -9.55 -22.37 -41.82
CA HIS A 15 -9.86 -22.49 -40.38
C HIS A 15 -8.76 -21.87 -39.50
N ARG A 16 -7.49 -22.05 -39.87
CA ARG A 16 -6.36 -21.44 -39.17
C ARG A 16 -6.31 -19.91 -39.31
N ARG A 17 -6.69 -19.37 -40.48
CA ARG A 17 -6.82 -17.92 -40.68
C ARG A 17 -7.95 -17.33 -39.87
N VAL A 18 -9.15 -17.90 -39.95
CA VAL A 18 -10.34 -17.45 -39.20
C VAL A 18 -10.09 -17.52 -37.69
N GLY A 19 -9.46 -18.60 -37.21
CA GLY A 19 -9.06 -18.72 -35.81
C GLY A 19 -8.12 -17.60 -35.37
N MET A 20 -7.07 -17.31 -36.15
CA MET A 20 -6.15 -16.21 -35.83
C MET A 20 -6.82 -14.83 -35.83
N THR A 21 -7.71 -14.53 -36.78
CA THR A 21 -8.41 -13.24 -36.80
C THR A 21 -9.31 -13.07 -35.60
N LEU A 22 -10.01 -14.13 -35.18
CA LEU A 22 -10.87 -14.09 -34.00
C LEU A 22 -10.06 -13.87 -32.72
N THR A 23 -8.93 -14.56 -32.55
CA THR A 23 -8.04 -14.37 -31.39
C THR A 23 -7.47 -12.95 -31.34
N ALA A 24 -7.04 -12.40 -32.49
CA ALA A 24 -6.52 -11.04 -32.57
C ALA A 24 -7.60 -10.00 -32.21
N PHE A 25 -8.84 -10.22 -32.63
CA PHE A 25 -9.96 -9.34 -32.31
C PHE A 25 -10.31 -9.36 -30.82
N VAL A 26 -10.34 -10.55 -30.20
CA VAL A 26 -10.54 -10.68 -28.75
C VAL A 26 -9.43 -9.96 -27.99
N ALA A 27 -8.16 -10.16 -28.35
CA ALA A 27 -7.04 -9.47 -27.70
C ALA A 27 -7.13 -7.93 -27.84
N ALA A 28 -7.52 -7.43 -29.00
CA ALA A 28 -7.68 -5.99 -29.24
C ALA A 28 -8.82 -5.39 -28.40
N VAL A 29 -9.95 -6.07 -28.30
CA VAL A 29 -11.08 -5.67 -27.43
C VAL A 29 -10.65 -5.73 -25.96
N SER A 30 -9.95 -6.78 -25.54
CA SER A 30 -9.44 -6.90 -24.17
C SER A 30 -8.48 -5.78 -23.80
N MET A 31 -7.62 -5.34 -24.73
CA MET A 31 -6.71 -4.21 -24.48
C MET A 31 -7.41 -2.85 -24.53
N ALA A 32 -8.47 -2.69 -25.33
CA ALA A 32 -9.25 -1.44 -25.39
C ALA A 32 -10.09 -1.19 -24.13
N PHE A 33 -10.43 -2.24 -23.39
CA PHE A 33 -11.20 -2.18 -22.14
C PHE A 33 -10.39 -2.66 -20.93
N ALA A 34 -9.08 -2.88 -21.07
CA ALA A 34 -8.23 -3.19 -19.94
C ALA A 34 -8.24 -1.95 -19.03
N PRO A 35 -8.59 -2.07 -17.74
CA PRO A 35 -8.32 -1.00 -16.80
C PRO A 35 -6.83 -0.69 -16.91
N ALA A 36 -6.50 0.57 -17.20
CA ALA A 36 -5.12 1.02 -17.08
C ALA A 36 -4.70 0.67 -15.66
N ALA A 37 -3.75 -0.25 -15.51
CA ALA A 37 -3.18 -0.56 -14.22
C ALA A 37 -2.47 0.72 -13.75
N MET A 38 -3.18 1.55 -13.00
CA MET A 38 -2.59 2.66 -12.27
C MET A 38 -1.81 2.03 -11.13
N ALA A 39 -0.51 1.85 -11.33
CA ALA A 39 0.41 1.37 -10.30
C ALA A 39 0.76 2.47 -9.26
N ASP A 40 0.05 3.60 -9.32
CA ASP A 40 0.24 4.74 -8.43
C ASP A 40 -0.76 4.65 -7.28
N MET A 41 -0.26 4.65 -6.05
CA MET A 41 -1.07 4.71 -4.83
C MET A 41 -0.85 6.07 -4.18
N GLN A 42 -1.93 6.75 -3.82
CA GLN A 42 -1.91 8.02 -3.11
C GLN A 42 -2.05 7.76 -1.61
N GLY A 43 -1.01 8.10 -0.86
CA GLY A 43 -0.96 7.90 0.59
C GLY A 43 -1.02 9.19 1.37
N ILE A 44 -1.45 9.10 2.62
CA ILE A 44 -1.31 10.16 3.63
C ILE A 44 -0.53 9.62 4.83
N ASP A 45 0.21 10.47 5.53
CA ASP A 45 0.60 10.22 6.91
C ASP A 45 -0.26 11.08 7.86
N VAL A 46 -0.52 10.56 9.05
CA VAL A 46 -1.30 11.25 10.08
C VAL A 46 -0.66 11.03 11.44
N SER A 47 -0.81 12.01 12.32
CA SER A 47 -0.22 12.01 13.65
C SER A 47 -1.26 12.30 14.72
N ASN A 48 -0.81 12.40 15.97
CA ASN A 48 -1.57 12.98 17.08
C ASN A 48 -2.08 14.41 16.79
N TRP A 49 -1.50 15.15 15.84
CA TRP A 49 -1.99 16.48 15.44
C TRP A 49 -3.28 16.43 14.60
N GLN A 50 -3.54 15.31 13.90
CA GLN A 50 -4.77 15.07 13.14
C GLN A 50 -5.76 14.20 13.93
N CYS A 51 -5.72 14.29 15.25
CA CYS A 51 -6.63 13.56 16.12
C CYS A 51 -8.10 13.80 15.74
N GLY A 52 -8.89 12.73 15.68
CA GLY A 52 -10.27 12.79 15.22
C GLY A 52 -10.47 12.79 13.70
N ILE A 53 -9.41 12.72 12.89
CA ILE A 53 -9.53 12.58 11.43
C ILE A 53 -10.37 11.35 11.05
N ASP A 54 -11.20 11.53 10.04
CA ASP A 54 -12.00 10.47 9.43
C ASP A 54 -11.21 9.82 8.29
N ILE A 55 -10.43 8.78 8.63
CA ILE A 55 -9.59 8.05 7.67
C ILE A 55 -10.45 7.35 6.62
N ALA A 56 -11.60 6.81 7.02
CA ALA A 56 -12.45 6.03 6.13
C ALA A 56 -12.94 6.86 4.93
N ASN A 57 -13.22 8.14 5.14
CA ASN A 57 -13.71 9.06 4.11
C ASN A 57 -12.59 9.83 3.37
N THR A 58 -11.32 9.52 3.61
CA THR A 58 -10.22 10.09 2.79
C THR A 58 -10.16 9.44 1.41
N GLN A 59 -9.63 10.18 0.43
CA GLN A 59 -9.36 9.66 -0.92
C GLN A 59 -8.11 8.77 -1.00
N ALA A 60 -7.38 8.60 0.11
CA ALA A 60 -6.10 7.89 0.13
C ALA A 60 -6.27 6.37 -0.05
N ASP A 61 -5.34 5.74 -0.75
CA ASP A 61 -5.22 4.29 -0.87
C ASP A 61 -4.58 3.66 0.38
N PHE A 62 -3.76 4.43 1.08
CA PHE A 62 -3.11 4.00 2.31
C PHE A 62 -2.85 5.15 3.31
N VAL A 63 -2.65 4.78 4.58
CA VAL A 63 -2.27 5.72 5.65
C VAL A 63 -1.07 5.22 6.45
N VAL A 64 -0.11 6.09 6.79
CA VAL A 64 0.95 5.78 7.77
C VAL A 64 0.66 6.55 9.06
N VAL A 65 0.37 5.83 10.13
CA VAL A 65 -0.08 6.42 11.41
C VAL A 65 1.10 6.61 12.35
N GLY A 66 1.29 7.83 12.84
CA GLY A 66 2.26 8.15 13.88
C GLY A 66 1.81 7.59 15.21
N THR A 67 2.58 6.64 15.76
CA THR A 67 2.19 5.90 16.97
C THR A 67 2.96 6.33 18.20
N THR A 68 4.26 6.60 18.06
CA THR A 68 5.12 6.95 19.20
C THR A 68 6.10 8.07 18.88
N TRP A 69 6.45 8.86 19.89
CA TRP A 69 7.42 9.95 19.84
C TRP A 69 8.38 9.84 21.02
N GLY A 70 9.67 9.59 20.74
CA GLY A 70 10.70 9.38 21.75
C GLY A 70 10.43 8.19 22.68
N THR A 71 10.76 8.33 23.96
CA THR A 71 10.59 7.26 24.98
C THR A 71 9.64 7.65 26.11
N GLY A 72 8.64 8.47 25.79
CA GLY A 72 7.52 8.75 26.68
C GLY A 72 7.52 10.10 27.40
N GLN A 73 8.34 11.05 26.98
CA GLN A 73 8.45 12.39 27.58
C GLN A 73 7.47 13.41 26.96
N VAL A 74 6.86 13.10 25.81
CA VAL A 74 6.09 14.07 25.03
C VAL A 74 4.59 13.96 25.32
N TYR A 75 3.92 15.11 25.43
CA TYR A 75 2.50 15.20 25.72
C TYR A 75 1.83 16.28 24.85
N ASN A 76 0.63 15.98 24.35
CA ASN A 76 -0.30 16.98 23.85
C ASN A 76 -1.75 16.44 23.88
N ASN A 77 -2.67 17.07 23.15
CA ASN A 77 -4.09 16.73 23.20
C ASN A 77 -4.42 15.26 22.86
N CYS A 78 -3.63 14.61 22.01
CA CYS A 78 -3.81 13.19 21.66
C CYS A 78 -2.50 12.40 21.71
N LEU A 79 -1.58 12.84 22.56
CA LEU A 79 -0.32 12.17 22.83
C LEU A 79 -0.11 12.16 24.34
N VAL A 80 -0.04 10.97 24.93
CA VAL A 80 0.19 10.79 26.36
C VAL A 80 1.40 9.90 26.55
N SER A 81 2.39 10.41 27.27
CA SER A 81 3.65 9.71 27.51
C SER A 81 4.24 9.19 26.20
N GLY A 82 4.34 10.06 25.19
CA GLY A 82 4.90 9.74 23.88
C GLY A 82 4.10 8.73 23.05
N VAL A 83 2.89 8.36 23.42
CA VAL A 83 2.02 7.44 22.66
C VAL A 83 0.81 8.18 22.11
N ASN A 84 0.54 8.04 20.80
CA ASN A 84 -0.64 8.61 20.16
C ASN A 84 -1.89 7.84 20.63
N THR A 85 -2.73 8.51 21.42
CA THR A 85 -3.92 7.91 22.02
C THR A 85 -5.03 7.61 21.01
N ASP A 86 -4.96 8.19 19.81
CA ASP A 86 -5.94 8.03 18.74
C ASP A 86 -5.48 7.04 17.65
N ALA A 87 -4.25 6.54 17.71
CA ALA A 87 -3.66 5.68 16.68
C ALA A 87 -4.50 4.42 16.42
N ASN A 88 -4.98 3.74 17.47
CA ASN A 88 -5.79 2.54 17.33
C ASN A 88 -7.09 2.79 16.56
N ARG A 89 -7.74 3.96 16.77
CA ARG A 89 -8.94 4.34 16.04
C ARG A 89 -8.62 4.60 14.57
N MET A 90 -7.53 5.31 14.28
CA MET A 90 -7.08 5.58 12.91
C MET A 90 -6.77 4.29 12.14
N ILE A 91 -6.04 3.36 12.77
CA ILE A 91 -5.71 2.05 12.18
C ILE A 91 -6.98 1.22 11.96
N ALA A 92 -7.88 1.18 12.94
CA ALA A 92 -9.15 0.46 12.82
C ALA A 92 -10.01 1.01 11.67
N GLN A 93 -10.05 2.33 11.47
CA GLN A 93 -10.76 2.94 10.33
C GLN A 93 -10.11 2.60 8.98
N ALA A 94 -8.78 2.58 8.90
CA ALA A 94 -8.07 2.15 7.69
C ALA A 94 -8.43 0.70 7.32
N GLN A 95 -8.34 -0.20 8.31
CA GLN A 95 -8.70 -1.62 8.14
C GLN A 95 -10.16 -1.79 7.72
N ALA A 96 -11.09 -1.11 8.40
CA ALA A 96 -12.53 -1.21 8.12
C ALA A 96 -12.92 -0.66 6.75
N SER A 97 -12.18 0.34 6.25
CA SER A 97 -12.40 0.94 4.92
C SER A 97 -11.61 0.26 3.79
N GLY A 98 -10.87 -0.82 4.10
CA GLY A 98 -10.08 -1.56 3.12
C GLY A 98 -8.79 -0.86 2.66
N LYS A 99 -8.41 0.25 3.29
CA LYS A 99 -7.16 0.96 3.01
C LYS A 99 -5.97 0.20 3.56
N LYS A 100 -4.80 0.32 2.92
CA LYS A 100 -3.56 -0.18 3.52
C LYS A 100 -3.15 0.73 4.67
N PHE A 101 -2.39 0.21 5.62
CA PHE A 101 -1.85 1.02 6.69
C PHE A 101 -0.37 0.72 6.96
N GLY A 102 0.29 1.67 7.59
CA GLY A 102 1.62 1.55 8.16
C GLY A 102 1.71 2.33 9.46
N LEU A 103 2.85 2.20 10.14
CA LEU A 103 3.11 2.82 11.44
C LEU A 103 4.43 3.58 11.34
N TYR A 104 4.54 4.71 12.04
CA TYR A 104 5.84 5.36 12.20
C TYR A 104 6.12 5.78 13.64
N HIS A 105 7.41 5.89 13.92
CA HIS A 105 7.97 6.42 15.16
C HIS A 105 8.77 7.69 14.89
N TYR A 106 8.40 8.78 15.55
CA TYR A 106 9.19 10.01 15.53
C TYR A 106 10.39 9.90 16.49
N ALA A 107 11.59 9.96 15.93
CA ALA A 107 12.85 9.84 16.65
C ALA A 107 13.24 11.17 17.34
N MET A 108 13.69 11.11 18.60
CA MET A 108 14.13 12.30 19.36
C MET A 108 15.65 12.39 19.56
N GLY A 109 16.43 11.60 18.83
CA GLY A 109 17.89 11.60 18.93
C GLY A 109 18.41 11.01 20.24
N GLY A 110 17.56 10.29 20.99
CA GLY A 110 17.91 9.64 22.24
C GLY A 110 18.67 8.33 22.04
N ASN A 111 18.45 7.37 22.95
CA ASN A 111 19.01 6.04 22.77
C ASN A 111 18.18 5.26 21.73
N PRO A 112 18.78 4.85 20.58
CA PRO A 112 18.03 4.23 19.49
C PRO A 112 17.45 2.85 19.86
N GLU A 113 18.11 2.09 20.73
CA GLU A 113 17.58 0.81 21.22
C GLU A 113 16.38 1.03 22.15
N ALA A 114 16.43 2.06 22.99
CA ALA A 114 15.33 2.41 23.89
C ALA A 114 14.10 2.87 23.10
N GLU A 115 14.30 3.72 22.08
CA GLU A 115 13.26 4.20 21.17
C GLU A 115 12.65 3.05 20.35
N ALA A 116 13.49 2.16 19.78
CA ALA A 116 13.00 0.98 19.06
C ALA A 116 12.20 0.01 19.97
N GLN A 117 12.65 -0.22 21.21
CA GLN A 117 11.92 -1.03 22.18
C GLN A 117 10.60 -0.36 22.59
N PHE A 118 10.59 0.97 22.76
CA PHE A 118 9.40 1.73 23.09
C PHE A 118 8.36 1.64 21.96
N PHE A 119 8.77 1.89 20.71
CA PHE A 119 7.91 1.73 19.54
C PHE A 119 7.35 0.29 19.47
N TYR A 120 8.21 -0.73 19.51
CA TYR A 120 7.77 -2.12 19.39
C TYR A 120 6.77 -2.52 20.47
N ARG A 121 6.99 -2.15 21.73
CA ARG A 121 6.07 -2.46 22.84
C ARG A 121 4.69 -1.84 22.68
N ASN A 122 4.60 -0.67 22.04
CA ASN A 122 3.35 0.04 21.84
C ASN A 122 2.65 -0.31 20.52
N THR A 123 3.31 -1.02 19.61
CA THR A 123 2.77 -1.33 18.28
C THR A 123 2.80 -2.82 17.90
N SER A 124 3.28 -3.70 18.77
CA SER A 124 3.46 -5.13 18.48
C SER A 124 2.21 -5.83 17.98
N ASP A 125 1.02 -5.38 18.40
CA ASP A 125 -0.27 -5.94 17.98
C ASP A 125 -0.55 -5.75 16.48
N TYR A 126 0.14 -4.80 15.85
CA TYR A 126 0.03 -4.48 14.43
C TYR A 126 1.22 -4.99 13.60
N TRP A 127 2.19 -5.66 14.23
CA TRP A 127 3.40 -6.11 13.58
C TRP A 127 3.09 -7.06 12.40
N ARG A 128 3.78 -6.90 11.28
CA ARG A 128 3.57 -7.64 10.01
C ARG A 128 2.23 -7.40 9.29
N HIS A 129 1.41 -6.47 9.76
CA HIS A 129 0.14 -6.12 9.10
C HIS A 129 0.23 -4.83 8.25
N GLY A 130 1.34 -4.09 8.37
CA GLY A 130 1.64 -2.87 7.63
C GLY A 130 3.14 -2.61 7.56
N ILE A 131 3.53 -1.56 6.84
CA ILE A 131 4.93 -1.08 6.88
C ILE A 131 5.24 -0.42 8.22
N VAL A 132 6.53 -0.38 8.53
CA VAL A 132 7.07 0.34 9.68
C VAL A 132 8.09 1.33 9.16
N ALA A 133 7.96 2.58 9.59
CA ALA A 133 8.88 3.66 9.24
C ALA A 133 9.51 4.26 10.49
N LEU A 134 10.79 4.62 10.37
CA LEU A 134 11.47 5.50 11.32
C LEU A 134 11.37 6.91 10.73
N ASP A 135 10.77 7.82 11.49
CA ASP A 135 10.67 9.22 11.13
C ASP A 135 11.84 9.98 11.79
N TRP A 136 12.80 10.38 10.96
CA TRP A 136 14.06 11.01 11.36
C TRP A 136 14.09 12.44 10.81
N GLU A 137 13.89 13.40 11.70
CA GLU A 137 13.84 14.81 11.35
C GLU A 137 15.05 15.59 11.90
N MET A 138 15.55 16.55 11.12
CA MET A 138 16.82 17.25 11.38
C MET A 138 16.79 18.11 12.64
N ASP A 139 15.62 18.60 13.04
CA ASP A 139 15.47 19.51 14.19
C ASP A 139 15.84 18.80 15.51
N ASP A 140 15.47 17.52 15.64
CA ASP A 140 15.79 16.71 16.82
C ASP A 140 16.96 15.74 16.58
N ASN A 141 17.29 15.46 15.32
CA ASN A 141 18.30 14.48 14.94
C ASN A 141 19.32 15.06 13.93
N PRO A 142 20.15 16.02 14.36
CA PRO A 142 21.21 16.55 13.50
C PRO A 142 22.22 15.44 13.15
N ALA A 143 22.65 15.43 11.89
CA ALA A 143 23.55 14.42 11.32
C ALA A 143 24.98 14.44 11.90
#